data_AF-W1X8X8-F1
#
_entry.id   AF-W1X8X8-F1
#
_cell.length_a   1.000
_cell.length_b   1.000
_cell.length_c   1.000
_cell.angle_alpha   90.00
_cell.angle_beta   90.00
_cell.angle_gamma   90.00
#
_symmetry.space_group_name_H-M   'P 1'
#
loop_
_entity.id
_entity.type
_entity.pdbx_description
1 polymer ?
#
loop_
_entity_poly.entity_id
_entity_poly.type
_entity_poly.pdbx_seq_one_letter_code
_entity_poly.pdbx_strand_id
1 'polypeptide(L)'
;RIKGIDRPVIATPMPTVSGITVMLDSGANSNSKPKHLVQGALMGSEYAKLLLGKENPTVGLLNIGEEATKGNDVVLATYPILEGMKTINFKGNIEGRDIPKGAVDVVVCDGFVGNVVL
;
A
#
# COMPACT_ATOMS: atom_id res chain seq x y z
N ARG A 1 -1.67 -20.12 -3.33
CA ARG A 1 -2.22 -18.73 -3.38
C ARG A 1 -3.70 -18.82 -3.05
N ILE A 2 -4.26 -17.83 -2.36
CA ILE A 2 -5.71 -17.76 -2.09
C ILE A 2 -6.45 -17.60 -3.42
N LYS A 3 -7.57 -18.30 -3.61
CA LYS A 3 -8.38 -18.21 -4.84
C LYS A 3 -8.88 -16.76 -5.01
N GLY A 4 -8.63 -16.18 -6.19
CA GLY A 4 -8.97 -14.78 -6.48
C GLY A 4 -7.86 -13.76 -6.22
N ILE A 5 -6.73 -14.19 -5.63
CA ILE A 5 -5.50 -13.38 -5.53
C ILE A 5 -4.54 -13.79 -6.63
N ASP A 6 -4.16 -12.84 -7.49
CA ASP A 6 -3.36 -13.15 -8.69
C ASP A 6 -1.91 -13.44 -8.30
N ARG A 7 -1.37 -12.64 -7.37
CA ARG A 7 0.04 -12.66 -6.99
C ARG A 7 0.21 -12.50 -5.48
N PRO A 8 1.13 -13.25 -4.84
CA PRO A 8 1.49 -12.99 -3.46
C PRO A 8 2.23 -11.65 -3.37
N VAL A 9 2.27 -11.07 -2.18
CA VAL A 9 3.05 -9.86 -1.86
C VAL A 9 3.93 -10.17 -0.66
N ILE A 10 5.09 -9.51 -0.55
CA ILE A 10 5.86 -9.49 0.70
C ILE A 10 5.34 -8.30 1.51
N ALA A 11 4.74 -8.59 2.67
CA ALA A 11 4.35 -7.59 3.64
C ALA A 11 5.51 -7.30 4.58
N THR A 12 5.93 -6.04 4.66
CA THR A 12 7.05 -5.61 5.50
C THR A 12 6.58 -4.63 6.56
N PRO A 13 6.48 -5.05 7.83
CA PRO A 13 6.30 -4.16 8.96
C PRO A 13 7.51 -3.23 9.07
N MET A 14 7.27 -1.92 9.02
CA MET A 14 8.28 -0.87 9.12
C MET A 14 8.08 -0.09 10.43
N PRO A 15 9.16 0.15 11.20
CA PRO A 15 9.08 0.99 12.38
C PRO A 15 8.81 2.45 11.98
N THR A 16 8.01 3.13 12.78
CA THR A 16 7.66 4.54 12.62
C THR A 16 7.76 5.24 13.96
N VAL A 17 7.73 6.57 13.97
CA VAL A 17 7.71 7.36 15.21
C VAL A 17 6.50 7.06 16.11
N SER A 18 5.41 6.53 15.54
CA SER A 18 4.12 6.32 16.23
C SER A 18 3.70 4.85 16.32
N GLY A 19 4.60 3.91 15.96
CA GLY A 19 4.32 2.47 15.98
C GLY A 19 4.81 1.78 14.71
N ILE A 20 3.94 1.00 14.07
CA ILE A 20 4.28 0.20 12.89
C ILE A 20 3.33 0.54 11.74
N THR A 21 3.90 0.72 10.56
CA THR A 21 3.20 0.73 9.26
C THR A 21 3.61 -0.51 8.49
N VAL A 22 2.71 -1.14 7.74
CA VAL A 22 3.07 -2.28 6.87
C VAL A 22 3.12 -1.84 5.41
N MET A 23 4.23 -2.11 4.73
CA MET A 23 4.38 -1.86 3.30
C MET A 23 4.16 -3.14 2.49
N LEU A 24 3.41 -3.04 1.39
CA LEU A 24 3.18 -4.12 0.43
C LEU A 24 3.23 -3.55 -1.00
N ASP A 25 4.00 -4.06 -1.95
CA ASP A 25 4.89 -5.22 -1.94
C ASP A 25 6.36 -4.80 -1.77
N SER A 26 7.18 -5.57 -1.06
CA SER A 26 8.61 -5.28 -0.85
C SER A 26 9.58 -6.14 -1.69
N GLY A 27 9.09 -6.78 -2.76
CA GLY A 27 9.97 -7.45 -3.74
C GLY A 27 9.45 -8.75 -4.34
N ALA A 28 8.21 -9.18 -4.04
CA ALA A 28 7.69 -10.41 -4.62
C ALA A 28 7.44 -10.26 -6.13
N ASN A 29 7.06 -9.06 -6.58
CA ASN A 29 6.72 -8.80 -7.99
C ASN A 29 7.28 -7.46 -8.46
N SER A 30 8.28 -7.51 -9.36
CA SER A 30 8.89 -6.31 -9.95
C SER A 30 8.05 -5.59 -11.00
N ASN A 31 7.01 -6.24 -11.54
CA ASN A 31 6.12 -5.64 -12.54
C ASN A 31 4.65 -5.88 -12.19
N SER A 32 4.03 -4.88 -11.60
CA SER A 32 2.66 -4.92 -11.10
C SER A 32 1.69 -4.15 -11.99
N LYS A 33 0.43 -4.62 -12.02
CA LYS A 33 -0.69 -3.94 -12.66
C LYS A 33 -1.54 -3.27 -11.57
N PRO A 34 -2.39 -2.28 -11.89
CA PRO A 34 -3.23 -1.60 -10.90
C PRO A 34 -4.01 -2.54 -9.98
N LYS A 35 -4.59 -3.60 -10.55
CA LYS A 35 -5.31 -4.64 -9.77
C LYS A 35 -4.46 -5.33 -8.69
N HIS A 36 -3.15 -5.45 -8.89
CA HIS A 36 -2.26 -6.07 -7.90
C HIS A 36 -2.05 -5.14 -6.70
N LEU A 37 -1.93 -3.82 -6.94
CA LEU A 37 -1.85 -2.84 -5.86
C LEU A 37 -3.17 -2.79 -5.08
N VAL A 38 -4.31 -2.85 -5.75
CA VAL A 38 -5.63 -2.96 -5.09
C VAL A 38 -5.72 -4.23 -4.22
N GLN A 39 -5.26 -5.37 -4.72
CA GLN A 39 -5.18 -6.60 -3.92
C GLN A 39 -4.21 -6.44 -2.73
N GLY A 40 -3.07 -5.78 -2.93
CA GLY A 40 -2.12 -5.43 -1.87
C GLY A 40 -2.74 -4.55 -0.79
N ALA A 41 -3.55 -3.56 -1.18
CA ALA A 41 -4.29 -2.68 -0.27
C ALA A 41 -5.27 -3.48 0.60
N LEU A 42 -6.09 -4.35 -0.02
CA LEU A 42 -7.03 -5.20 0.71
C LEU A 42 -6.33 -6.14 1.70
N MET A 43 -5.28 -6.84 1.23
CA MET A 43 -4.52 -7.76 2.08
C MET A 43 -3.78 -7.03 3.20
N GLY A 44 -3.21 -5.85 2.92
CA GLY A 44 -2.55 -5.01 3.90
C GLY A 44 -3.49 -4.48 4.97
N SER A 45 -4.71 -4.06 4.58
CA SER A 45 -5.75 -3.65 5.53
C SER A 45 -6.13 -4.79 6.48
N GLU A 46 -6.37 -6.00 5.96
CA GLU A 46 -6.68 -7.16 6.81
C GLU A 46 -5.50 -7.55 7.71
N TYR A 47 -4.26 -7.49 7.20
CA TYR A 47 -3.07 -7.72 8.00
C TYR A 47 -2.95 -6.73 9.16
N ALA A 48 -3.07 -5.42 8.88
CA ALA A 48 -2.96 -4.38 9.89
C ALA A 48 -4.09 -4.49 10.93
N LYS A 49 -5.30 -4.88 10.50
CA LYS A 49 -6.41 -5.12 11.41
C LYS A 49 -6.17 -6.30 12.33
N LEU A 50 -5.80 -7.45 11.77
CA LEU A 50 -5.70 -8.71 12.52
C LEU A 50 -4.44 -8.78 13.38
N LEU A 51 -3.31 -8.27 12.90
CA LEU A 51 -2.01 -8.44 13.56
C LEU A 51 -1.49 -7.17 14.25
N LEU A 52 -1.90 -5.98 13.80
CA LEU A 52 -1.49 -4.72 14.41
C LEU A 52 -2.61 -4.05 15.24
N GLY A 53 -3.79 -4.68 15.32
CA GLY A 53 -4.92 -4.19 16.13
C GLY A 53 -5.54 -2.89 15.60
N LYS A 54 -5.35 -2.57 14.31
CA LYS A 54 -5.89 -1.35 13.68
C LYS A 54 -7.31 -1.62 13.17
N GLU A 55 -8.35 -1.27 13.92
CA GLU A 55 -9.74 -1.61 13.56
C GLU A 55 -10.18 -1.12 12.17
N ASN A 56 -9.74 0.09 11.79
CA ASN A 56 -10.01 0.71 10.49
C ASN A 56 -8.71 1.26 9.86
N PRO A 57 -7.81 0.38 9.40
CA PRO A 57 -6.46 0.75 9.01
C PRO A 57 -6.47 1.65 7.77
N THR A 58 -5.76 2.76 7.88
CA THR A 58 -5.57 3.72 6.81
C THR A 58 -4.61 3.17 5.75
N VAL A 59 -4.91 3.42 4.48
CA VAL A 59 -4.09 2.97 3.35
C VAL A 59 -3.61 4.17 2.54
N GLY A 60 -2.31 4.23 2.28
CA GLY A 60 -1.69 5.20 1.37
C GLY A 60 -1.09 4.52 0.15
N LEU A 61 -1.21 5.16 -1.02
CA LEU A 61 -0.57 4.73 -2.26
C LEU A 61 0.78 5.44 -2.37
N LEU A 62 1.88 4.68 -2.36
CA LEU A 62 3.22 5.27 -2.44
C LEU A 62 3.43 5.92 -3.80
N ASN A 63 3.90 7.16 -3.77
CA ASN A 63 4.01 7.99 -4.94
C ASN A 63 5.17 9.00 -4.82
N ILE A 64 5.40 9.75 -5.91
CA ILE A 64 6.39 10.84 -6.01
C ILE A 64 5.79 12.23 -5.67
N GLY A 65 4.57 12.26 -5.15
CA GLY A 65 3.84 13.47 -4.76
C GLY A 65 2.45 13.13 -4.23
N GLU A 66 1.87 14.03 -3.45
CA GLU A 66 0.58 13.83 -2.76
C GLU A 66 -0.63 14.03 -3.70
N GLU A 67 -0.47 14.72 -4.81
CA GLU A 67 -1.57 15.03 -5.72
C GLU A 67 -2.05 13.80 -6.48
N ALA A 68 -3.38 13.66 -6.67
CA ALA A 68 -3.99 12.51 -7.36
C ALA A 68 -3.47 12.28 -8.79
N THR A 69 -2.93 13.34 -9.42
CA THR A 69 -2.40 13.31 -10.80
C THR A 69 -0.91 12.95 -10.87
N LYS A 70 -0.27 12.58 -9.75
CA LYS A 70 1.14 12.17 -9.73
C LYS A 70 1.30 10.67 -9.83
N GLY A 71 2.48 10.25 -10.30
CA GLY A 71 2.87 8.85 -10.39
C GLY A 71 3.04 8.37 -11.82
N ASN A 72 3.41 7.11 -11.94
CA ASN A 72 3.46 6.42 -13.23
C ASN A 72 2.07 5.88 -13.61
N ASP A 73 1.94 5.30 -14.80
CA ASP A 73 0.66 4.79 -15.32
C ASP A 73 -0.03 3.80 -14.38
N VAL A 74 0.75 2.97 -13.66
CA VAL A 74 0.19 1.99 -12.72
C VAL A 74 -0.43 2.68 -11.51
N VAL A 75 0.28 3.64 -10.93
CA VAL A 75 -0.17 4.40 -9.75
C VAL A 75 -1.36 5.28 -10.11
N LEU A 76 -1.30 6.00 -11.24
CA LEU A 76 -2.39 6.83 -11.75
C LEU A 76 -3.67 6.04 -12.03
N ALA A 77 -3.55 4.83 -12.59
CA ALA A 77 -4.70 3.96 -12.81
C ALA A 77 -5.21 3.27 -11.53
N THR A 78 -4.38 3.17 -10.48
CA THR A 78 -4.76 2.56 -9.20
C THR A 78 -5.55 3.52 -8.32
N TYR A 79 -5.13 4.79 -8.28
CA TYR A 79 -5.73 5.82 -7.43
C TYR A 79 -7.27 5.88 -7.49
N PRO A 80 -7.92 6.06 -8.66
CA PRO A 80 -9.37 6.18 -8.73
C PRO A 80 -10.09 4.89 -8.32
N ILE A 81 -9.45 3.73 -8.46
CA ILE A 81 -10.03 2.45 -8.01
C ILE A 81 -10.06 2.41 -6.49
N LEU A 82 -8.96 2.75 -5.82
CA LEU A 82 -8.90 2.79 -4.36
C LEU A 82 -9.82 3.87 -3.77
N GLU A 83 -9.88 5.05 -4.40
CA GLU A 83 -10.76 6.14 -4.00
C GLU A 83 -12.25 5.75 -4.07
N GLY A 84 -12.65 4.97 -5.08
CA GLY A 84 -14.03 4.49 -5.22
C GLY A 84 -14.42 3.35 -4.27
N MET A 85 -13.46 2.74 -3.56
CA MET A 85 -13.71 1.58 -2.70
C MET A 85 -14.17 1.98 -1.29
N LYS A 86 -15.37 1.56 -0.91
CA LYS A 86 -15.90 1.75 0.47
C LYS A 86 -15.31 0.79 1.51
N THR A 87 -14.61 -0.25 1.05
CA THR A 87 -14.02 -1.30 1.90
C THR A 87 -12.62 -0.97 2.38
N ILE A 88 -12.03 0.14 1.91
CA ILE A 88 -10.69 0.59 2.28
C ILE A 88 -10.75 2.02 2.78
N ASN A 89 -10.07 2.31 3.89
CA ASN A 89 -9.87 3.66 4.41
C ASN A 89 -8.70 4.34 3.68
N PHE A 90 -8.91 4.63 2.40
CA PHE A 90 -7.88 5.22 1.52
C PHE A 90 -7.61 6.68 1.89
N LYS A 91 -6.34 7.05 2.05
CA LYS A 91 -5.89 8.41 2.41
C LYS A 91 -5.19 9.14 1.27
N GLY A 92 -5.22 8.58 0.06
CA GLY A 92 -4.60 9.18 -1.11
C GLY A 92 -3.15 8.75 -1.28
N ASN A 93 -2.40 9.59 -1.98
CA ASN A 93 -0.98 9.37 -2.22
C ASN A 93 -0.17 9.78 -0.99
N ILE A 94 0.94 9.08 -0.77
CA ILE A 94 1.95 9.43 0.22
C ILE A 94 3.34 9.35 -0.41
N GLU A 95 4.30 10.10 0.13
CA GLU A 95 5.69 10.01 -0.31
C GLU A 95 6.52 9.13 0.63
N GLY A 96 7.68 8.67 0.17
CA GLY A 96 8.57 7.81 0.97
C GLY A 96 8.98 8.45 2.31
N ARG A 97 9.08 9.78 2.38
CA ARG A 97 9.38 10.54 3.60
C ARG A 97 8.30 10.45 4.68
N ASP A 98 7.09 10.03 4.33
CA ASP A 98 5.95 9.96 5.26
C ASP A 98 5.83 8.58 5.91
N ILE A 99 6.50 7.57 5.37
CA ILE A 99 6.56 6.22 5.93
C ILE A 99 7.13 6.22 7.36
N PRO A 100 8.35 6.75 7.65
CA PRO A 100 8.88 6.75 9.01
C PRO A 100 8.06 7.61 9.99
N LYS A 101 7.23 8.53 9.48
CA LYS A 101 6.31 9.34 10.30
C LYS A 101 5.04 8.57 10.70
N GLY A 102 4.78 7.42 10.09
CA GLY A 102 3.56 6.65 10.31
C GLY A 102 2.31 7.37 9.81
N ALA A 103 2.40 8.02 8.65
CA ALA A 103 1.27 8.79 8.08
C ALA A 103 0.05 7.92 7.75
N VAL A 104 0.25 6.63 7.47
CA VAL A 104 -0.79 5.63 7.23
C VAL A 104 -0.41 4.28 7.83
N ASP A 105 -1.37 3.43 8.12
CA ASP A 105 -1.14 2.10 8.70
C ASP A 105 -0.62 1.10 7.64
N VAL A 106 -1.00 1.29 6.38
CA VAL A 106 -0.64 0.44 5.24
C VAL A 106 -0.13 1.30 4.09
N VAL A 107 1.04 0.97 3.55
CA VAL A 107 1.64 1.59 2.35
C VAL A 107 1.55 0.59 1.21
N VAL A 108 1.03 1.02 0.06
CA VAL A 108 0.89 0.17 -1.12
C VAL A 108 1.77 0.65 -2.26
N CYS A 109 2.55 -0.25 -2.84
CA CYS A 109 3.43 0.00 -3.98
C CYS A 109 3.63 -1.28 -4.81
N ASP A 110 4.27 -1.15 -5.98
CA ASP A 110 4.80 -2.33 -6.67
C ASP A 110 6.08 -2.85 -5.98
N GLY A 111 6.40 -4.11 -6.23
CA GLY A 111 7.51 -4.79 -5.54
C GLY A 111 8.89 -4.25 -5.89
N PHE A 112 9.07 -3.61 -7.05
CA PHE A 112 10.34 -2.97 -7.36
C PHE A 112 10.53 -1.72 -6.51
N VAL A 113 9.51 -0.84 -6.46
CA VAL A 113 9.54 0.37 -5.63
C VAL A 113 9.66 0.03 -4.15
N GLY A 114 8.86 -0.92 -3.63
CA GLY A 114 8.94 -1.28 -2.22
C GLY A 114 10.28 -1.92 -1.84
N ASN A 115 10.93 -2.65 -2.75
CA ASN A 115 12.28 -3.16 -2.50
C ASN A 115 13.34 -2.05 -2.44
N VAL A 116 13.19 -0.99 -3.25
CA VAL A 116 14.08 0.18 -3.23
C VAL A 116 13.88 1.03 -1.96
N VAL A 117 12.67 1.04 -1.40
CA VAL A 117 12.36 1.75 -0.15
C VAL A 117 12.92 1.05 1.10
N LEU A 118 12.97 -0.29 1.07
CA LEU A 118 13.43 -1.12 2.20
C LEU A 118 14.92 -0.90 2.52
#